data_AF-A0A926AD20-F1
#
_entry.id   AF-A0A926AD20-F1
#
_cell.length_a   1.000
_cell.length_b   1.000
_cell.length_c   1.000
_cell.angle_alpha   90.00
_cell.angle_beta   90.00
_cell.angle_gamma   90.00
#
_symmetry.space_group_name_H-M   'P 1'
#
loop_
_entity.id
_entity.type
_entity.pdbx_description
1 polymer ?
#
loop_
_entity_poly.entity_id
_entity_poly.type
_entity_poly.pdbx_seq_one_letter_code
_entity_poly.pdbx_strand_id
1 'polypeptide(L)'
;MKAMIGGTVFWAVGLVRYTERDDDSVSLWEEWVLVADDGDERWLEYDEGKWTLYEKIAPLSAAQTDSGRYGAFNAETGTSTVESVSGEIPYPVAPGDRVGYAERSRASDGCTYSVETDLGSGVSEWFRGRHLDDRAVFTLFDLRHLLAAEDQREQALRDRRIFGLLLLVLSLVSMVFCAAGQSAGHIVAKDTVMASQIGEGGLRQGPYPLNSAGRVHRLSVSTSLASTSMWVQAVVENEEAGALFDTEGEFWDESGSDSEGPWHEYSLESRQEFRLERAGNIYVRLFADPEASAANSPVSFKVEENVLYPIPPLILGIVLLPVGLVFLVRSSPTIAARAWEGMTSRK
;
A
#
# COMPACT_ATOMS: atom_id res chain seq x y z
N MET A 1 3.90 36.46 -21.67
CA MET A 1 2.76 35.51 -21.88
C MET A 1 1.46 36.21 -21.47
N LYS A 2 0.27 35.80 -21.93
CA LYS A 2 -1.00 36.40 -21.48
C LYS A 2 -1.74 35.48 -20.50
N ALA A 3 -2.25 36.05 -19.41
CA ALA A 3 -3.15 35.39 -18.46
C ALA A 3 -4.53 36.08 -18.46
N MET A 4 -5.60 35.32 -18.22
CA MET A 4 -6.96 35.84 -18.06
C MET A 4 -7.41 35.68 -16.61
N ILE A 5 -7.39 36.74 -15.81
CA ILE A 5 -7.73 36.71 -14.37
C ILE A 5 -8.97 37.58 -14.15
N GLY A 6 -10.07 36.99 -13.69
CA GLY A 6 -11.30 37.74 -13.40
C GLY A 6 -11.94 38.43 -14.62
N GLY A 7 -11.60 38.02 -15.84
CA GLY A 7 -12.04 38.65 -17.09
C GLY A 7 -11.11 39.76 -17.60
N THR A 8 -10.03 40.07 -16.87
CA THR A 8 -8.99 41.02 -17.27
C THR A 8 -7.79 40.27 -17.83
N VAL A 9 -7.20 40.81 -18.90
CA VAL A 9 -5.97 40.26 -19.51
C VAL A 9 -4.77 40.85 -18.79
N PHE A 10 -3.92 39.97 -18.28
CA PHE A 10 -2.62 40.32 -17.71
C PHE A 10 -1.49 39.81 -18.60
N TRP A 11 -0.40 40.54 -18.66
CA TRP A 11 0.82 40.14 -19.34
C TRP A 11 1.87 39.75 -18.30
N ALA A 12 2.42 38.54 -18.42
CA ALA A 12 3.63 38.16 -17.70
C ALA A 12 4.82 38.90 -18.33
N VAL A 13 5.29 39.93 -17.63
CA VAL A 13 6.31 40.89 -18.10
C VAL A 13 7.67 40.68 -17.44
N GLY A 14 7.69 40.11 -16.23
CA GLY A 14 8.91 39.88 -15.47
C GLY A 14 8.90 38.58 -14.67
N LEU A 15 10.09 38.15 -14.24
CA LEU A 15 10.35 37.00 -13.39
C LEU A 15 11.45 37.36 -12.40
N VAL A 16 11.18 37.14 -11.11
CA VAL A 16 12.16 37.23 -10.02
C VAL A 16 12.31 35.83 -9.43
N ARG A 17 13.55 35.41 -9.19
CA ARG A 17 13.84 34.17 -8.46
C ARG A 17 14.50 34.51 -7.15
N TYR A 18 14.00 33.92 -6.09
CA TYR A 18 14.52 34.10 -4.74
C TYR A 18 15.21 32.84 -4.24
N THR A 19 16.16 33.06 -3.35
CA THR A 19 16.81 32.02 -2.55
C THR A 19 16.66 32.36 -1.09
N GLU A 20 16.33 31.37 -0.27
CA GLU A 20 16.53 31.44 1.17
C GLU A 20 17.50 30.34 1.58
N ARG A 21 18.41 30.67 2.50
CA ARG A 21 19.40 29.73 3.02
C ARG A 21 19.19 29.61 4.52
N ASP A 22 18.84 28.42 4.95
CA ASP A 22 18.89 28.00 6.34
C ASP A 22 20.09 27.06 6.55
N ASP A 23 20.42 26.75 7.81
CA ASP A 23 21.64 26.02 8.19
C ASP A 23 21.82 24.70 7.41
N ASP A 24 20.72 24.02 7.08
CA ASP A 24 20.73 22.70 6.41
C ASP A 24 20.03 22.67 5.04
N SER A 25 19.47 23.79 4.55
CA SER A 25 18.66 23.78 3.32
C SER A 25 18.71 25.07 2.52
N VAL A 26 18.44 24.95 1.22
CA VAL A 26 18.27 26.09 0.31
C VAL A 26 16.90 25.97 -0.31
N SER A 27 16.03 26.93 0.01
CA SER A 27 14.70 27.07 -0.59
C SER A 27 14.79 28.00 -1.81
N LEU A 28 14.06 27.65 -2.86
CA LEU A 28 14.01 28.38 -4.12
C LEU A 28 12.56 28.55 -4.54
N TRP A 29 12.17 29.78 -4.83
CA TRP A 29 10.87 30.07 -5.44
C TRP A 29 11.00 31.12 -6.54
N GLU A 30 9.98 31.14 -7.38
CA GLU A 30 9.89 31.98 -8.56
C GLU A 30 8.62 32.82 -8.52
N GLU A 31 8.72 34.10 -8.84
CA GLU A 31 7.61 35.03 -8.91
C GLU A 31 7.54 35.70 -10.27
N TRP A 32 6.41 35.54 -10.96
CA TRP A 32 6.10 36.20 -12.22
C TRP A 32 5.27 37.46 -11.98
N VAL A 33 5.73 38.56 -12.55
CA VAL A 33 5.01 39.84 -12.54
C VAL A 33 3.99 39.85 -13.66
N LEU A 34 2.73 40.01 -13.31
CA LEU A 34 1.59 40.07 -14.21
C LEU A 34 1.01 41.48 -14.21
N VAL A 35 0.96 42.15 -15.37
CA VAL A 35 0.47 43.53 -15.48
C VAL A 35 -0.68 43.62 -16.49
N ALA A 36 -1.79 44.23 -16.10
CA ALA A 36 -2.92 44.52 -16.98
C ALA A 36 -2.75 45.87 -17.71
N ASP A 37 -3.56 46.10 -18.75
CA ASP A 37 -3.49 47.34 -19.55
C ASP A 37 -3.85 48.61 -18.74
N ASP A 38 -4.56 48.47 -17.62
CA ASP A 38 -4.91 49.55 -16.69
C ASP A 38 -3.87 49.77 -15.58
N GLY A 39 -2.79 48.98 -15.57
CA GLY A 39 -1.75 49.02 -14.56
C GLY A 39 -2.06 48.21 -13.30
N ASP A 40 -3.12 47.39 -13.26
CA ASP A 40 -3.28 46.41 -12.17
C ASP A 40 -2.13 45.40 -12.20
N GLU A 41 -1.55 45.13 -11.03
CA GLU A 41 -0.38 44.29 -10.86
C GLU A 41 -0.74 43.07 -10.01
N ARG A 42 -0.33 41.88 -10.46
CA ARG A 42 -0.46 40.61 -9.74
C ARG A 42 0.87 39.88 -9.76
N TRP A 43 1.07 39.06 -8.74
CA TRP A 43 2.28 38.26 -8.59
C TRP A 43 1.87 36.80 -8.57
N LEU A 44 2.35 36.02 -9.52
CA LEU A 44 2.16 34.58 -9.49
C LEU A 44 3.43 33.97 -8.94
N GLU A 45 3.35 33.30 -7.82
CA GLU A 45 4.45 32.62 -7.17
C GLU A 45 4.36 31.11 -7.41
N TYR A 46 5.51 30.47 -7.60
CA TYR A 46 5.68 29.02 -7.51
C TYR A 46 6.73 28.67 -6.46
N ASP A 47 6.28 28.10 -5.36
CA ASP A 47 7.11 27.65 -4.25
C ASP A 47 6.74 26.22 -3.85
N GLU A 48 7.75 25.38 -3.65
CA GLU A 48 7.62 23.96 -3.25
C GLU A 48 6.54 23.15 -4.00
N GLY A 49 6.33 23.43 -5.28
CA GLY A 49 5.31 22.73 -6.07
C GLY A 49 3.88 23.25 -5.92
N LYS A 50 3.70 24.43 -5.32
CA LYS A 50 2.41 25.09 -5.13
C LYS A 50 2.41 26.44 -5.84
N TRP A 51 1.25 26.82 -6.35
CA TRP A 51 1.05 28.14 -6.95
C TRP A 51 0.30 29.04 -6.00
N THR A 52 0.75 30.29 -5.89
CA THR A 52 0.04 31.32 -5.16
C THR A 52 -0.10 32.56 -6.03
N LEU A 53 -1.34 33.01 -6.25
CA LEU A 53 -1.59 34.28 -6.94
C LEU A 53 -1.81 35.37 -5.90
N TYR A 54 -0.85 36.26 -5.78
CA TYR A 54 -0.85 37.41 -4.92
C TYR A 54 -1.42 38.66 -5.60
N GLU A 55 -2.17 39.41 -4.82
CA GLU A 55 -2.62 40.76 -5.15
C GLU A 55 -2.21 41.73 -4.06
N LYS A 56 -1.79 42.93 -4.46
CA LYS A 56 -1.43 43.97 -3.51
C LYS A 56 -2.68 44.47 -2.78
N ILE A 57 -2.58 44.62 -1.47
CA ILE A 57 -3.65 45.13 -0.61
C ILE A 57 -3.15 46.31 0.22
N ALA A 58 -4.08 47.11 0.73
CA ALA A 58 -3.74 48.09 1.74
C ALA A 58 -3.29 47.37 3.04
N PRO A 59 -2.38 47.98 3.82
CA PRO A 59 -1.98 47.44 5.12
C PRO A 59 -3.18 47.10 5.99
N LEU A 60 -3.14 45.93 6.63
CA LEU A 60 -4.19 45.54 7.56
C LEU A 60 -4.11 46.40 8.82
N SER A 61 -5.26 46.85 9.33
CA SER A 61 -5.31 47.65 10.57
C SER A 61 -4.83 46.84 11.78
N ALA A 62 -4.30 47.52 12.81
CA ALA A 62 -3.83 46.87 14.04
C ALA A 62 -4.92 46.00 14.71
N ALA A 63 -6.19 46.39 14.60
CA ALA A 63 -7.32 45.58 15.09
C ALA A 63 -7.53 44.29 14.28
N GLN A 64 -7.18 44.27 12.99
CA GLN A 64 -7.22 43.06 12.17
C GLN A 64 -6.04 42.13 12.46
N THR A 65 -4.90 42.64 12.94
CA THR A 65 -3.75 41.85 13.38
C THR A 65 -3.89 41.35 14.83
N ASP A 66 -4.40 42.16 15.77
CA ASP A 66 -4.40 41.84 17.22
C ASP A 66 -5.65 41.12 17.76
N SER A 67 -6.76 41.06 17.00
CA SER A 67 -8.10 40.77 17.58
C SER A 67 -8.35 39.36 18.15
N GLY A 68 -7.34 38.53 18.44
CA GLY A 68 -7.47 37.26 19.18
C GLY A 68 -8.31 36.17 18.50
N ARG A 69 -9.15 36.54 17.53
CA ARG A 69 -9.91 35.70 16.58
C ARG A 69 -9.01 34.92 15.63
N TYR A 70 -7.72 35.24 15.64
CA TYR A 70 -6.71 34.63 14.80
C TYR A 70 -5.79 33.64 15.55
N GLY A 71 -5.92 33.44 16.87
CA GLY A 71 -5.07 32.50 17.62
C GLY A 71 -3.57 32.85 17.59
N ALA A 72 -2.75 32.16 18.41
CA ALA A 72 -1.31 32.39 18.48
C ALA A 72 -0.65 32.33 17.08
N PHE A 73 0.15 33.35 16.77
CA PHE A 73 0.82 33.54 15.49
C PHE A 73 1.98 32.53 15.35
N ASN A 74 1.85 31.56 14.43
CA ASN A 74 3.00 30.96 13.77
C ASN A 74 3.08 31.63 12.40
N ALA A 75 3.63 32.85 12.36
CA ALA A 75 3.98 33.50 11.10
C ALA A 75 5.31 32.91 10.65
N GLU A 76 5.39 32.53 9.38
CA GLU A 76 6.69 32.23 8.79
C GLU A 76 7.36 33.57 8.49
N THR A 77 8.52 33.80 9.09
CA THR A 77 9.28 35.02 8.87
C THR A 77 10.66 34.64 8.42
N GLY A 78 11.11 35.21 7.32
CA GLY A 78 12.39 34.86 6.72
C GLY A 78 13.07 36.06 6.10
N THR A 79 14.23 35.81 5.49
CA THR A 79 14.89 36.80 4.63
C THR A 79 15.37 36.11 3.38
N SER A 80 14.75 36.48 2.27
CA SER A 80 15.13 36.00 0.96
C SER A 80 16.21 36.88 0.34
N THR A 81 16.96 36.31 -0.60
CA THR A 81 17.91 37.01 -1.46
C THR A 81 17.50 36.80 -2.90
N VAL A 82 17.42 37.88 -3.68
CA VAL A 82 17.13 37.82 -5.11
C VAL A 82 18.30 37.14 -5.83
N GLU A 83 18.07 35.95 -6.39
CA GLU A 83 19.08 35.21 -7.14
C GLU A 83 19.19 35.72 -8.57
N SER A 84 18.06 35.94 -9.23
CA SER A 84 18.02 36.41 -10.61
C SER A 84 16.75 37.18 -10.93
N VAL A 85 16.86 38.08 -11.92
CA VAL A 85 15.76 38.90 -12.44
C VAL A 85 15.78 38.82 -13.96
N SER A 86 14.60 38.69 -14.58
CA SER A 86 14.45 38.68 -16.03
C SER A 86 13.17 39.40 -16.44
N GLY A 87 13.23 40.22 -17.50
CA GLY A 87 12.08 40.96 -18.01
C GLY A 87 11.92 42.34 -17.37
N GLU A 88 10.68 42.84 -17.33
CA GLU A 88 10.32 44.15 -16.77
C GLU A 88 9.70 43.98 -15.37
N ILE A 89 10.30 44.63 -14.37
CA ILE A 89 9.83 44.66 -12.98
C ILE A 89 9.45 46.11 -12.64
N PRO A 90 8.29 46.37 -12.00
CA PRO A 90 7.79 47.72 -11.77
C PRO A 90 8.57 48.52 -10.71
N TYR A 91 9.51 47.88 -10.01
CA TYR A 91 10.41 48.50 -9.04
C TYR A 91 11.88 48.12 -9.29
N PRO A 92 12.84 48.93 -8.82
CA PRO A 92 14.26 48.62 -8.95
C PRO A 92 14.60 47.40 -8.09
N VAL A 93 14.90 46.27 -8.74
CA VAL A 93 15.40 45.06 -8.09
C VAL A 93 16.61 44.53 -8.84
N ALA A 94 17.62 44.11 -8.09
CA ALA A 94 18.86 43.55 -8.60
C ALA A 94 19.21 42.23 -7.90
N PRO A 95 19.91 41.31 -8.59
CA PRO A 95 20.49 40.14 -7.94
C PRO A 95 21.35 40.55 -6.74
N GLY A 96 21.12 39.90 -5.59
CA GLY A 96 21.77 40.19 -4.31
C GLY A 96 20.96 41.08 -3.37
N ASP A 97 19.88 41.72 -3.83
CA ASP A 97 18.96 42.45 -2.97
C ASP A 97 18.29 41.50 -1.97
N ARG A 98 18.00 42.00 -0.76
CA ARG A 98 17.43 41.22 0.34
C ARG A 98 16.04 41.71 0.71
N VAL A 99 15.10 40.78 0.79
CA VAL A 99 13.70 41.06 1.16
C VAL A 99 13.38 40.28 2.43
N GLY A 100 12.96 40.99 3.47
CA GLY A 100 12.38 40.35 4.65
C GLY A 100 10.91 40.06 4.37
N TYR A 101 10.41 38.90 4.74
CA TYR A 101 8.99 38.57 4.57
C TYR A 101 8.37 38.04 5.85
N ALA A 102 7.05 38.20 5.96
CA ALA A 102 6.23 37.61 6.99
C ALA A 102 4.93 37.09 6.37
N GLU A 103 4.78 35.77 6.36
CA GLU A 103 3.64 35.10 5.75
C GLU A 103 2.72 34.42 6.75
N ARG A 104 1.44 34.36 6.37
CA ARG A 104 0.41 33.71 7.14
C ARG A 104 -0.75 33.20 6.29
N SER A 105 -1.02 31.90 6.36
CA SER A 105 -2.28 31.35 5.83
C SER A 105 -3.43 31.51 6.83
N ARG A 106 -4.62 31.84 6.33
CA ARG A 106 -5.85 31.97 7.11
C ARG A 106 -6.85 30.90 6.69
N ALA A 107 -7.15 29.97 7.61
CA ALA A 107 -8.03 28.84 7.33
C ALA A 107 -9.48 29.24 6.95
N SER A 108 -9.98 30.38 7.43
CA SER A 108 -11.38 30.77 7.21
C SER A 108 -11.70 31.21 5.78
N ASP A 109 -10.72 31.78 5.07
CA ASP A 109 -10.86 32.20 3.67
C ASP A 109 -9.91 31.46 2.72
N GLY A 110 -9.04 30.60 3.25
CA GLY A 110 -8.07 29.83 2.47
C GLY A 110 -7.02 30.70 1.77
N CYS A 111 -6.86 31.95 2.20
CA CYS A 111 -5.89 32.89 1.63
C CYS A 111 -4.61 32.93 2.46
N THR A 112 -3.49 33.22 1.79
CA THR A 112 -2.22 33.60 2.42
C THR A 112 -2.11 35.11 2.44
N TYR A 113 -1.58 35.67 3.50
CA TYR A 113 -1.28 37.10 3.60
C TYR A 113 0.22 37.22 3.80
N SER A 114 0.87 38.00 2.96
CA SER A 114 2.30 38.24 2.99
C SER A 114 2.59 39.71 3.20
N VAL A 115 3.61 40.00 4.01
CA VAL A 115 4.20 41.33 4.12
C VAL A 115 5.66 41.21 3.74
N GLU A 116 6.04 41.90 2.68
CA GLU A 116 7.42 41.94 2.21
C GLU A 116 8.01 43.31 2.52
N THR A 117 9.24 43.32 3.02
CA THR A 117 9.95 44.53 3.44
C THR A 117 11.31 44.55 2.76
N ASP A 118 11.53 45.54 1.91
CA ASP A 118 12.86 45.84 1.38
C ASP A 118 13.76 46.28 2.55
N LEU A 119 14.79 45.49 2.84
CA LEU A 119 15.68 45.76 3.97
C LEU A 119 16.60 46.96 3.75
N GLY A 120 16.78 47.42 2.51
CA GLY A 120 17.54 48.61 2.18
C GLY A 120 16.77 49.90 2.41
N SER A 121 15.50 49.94 2.00
CA SER A 121 14.65 51.14 2.12
C SER A 121 13.74 51.14 3.37
N GLY A 122 13.45 49.97 3.93
CA GLY A 122 12.48 49.77 5.01
C GLY A 122 11.02 49.91 4.57
N VAL A 123 10.74 49.97 3.26
CA VAL A 123 9.37 50.03 2.74
C VAL A 123 8.75 48.64 2.77
N SER A 124 7.54 48.55 3.33
CA SER A 124 6.78 47.30 3.37
C SER A 124 5.58 47.34 2.42
N GLU A 125 5.37 46.24 1.72
CA GLU A 125 4.21 45.99 0.88
C GLU A 125 3.39 44.82 1.41
N TRP A 126 2.08 44.85 1.18
CA TRP A 126 1.15 43.87 1.73
C TRP A 126 0.43 43.16 0.60
N PHE A 127 0.34 41.85 0.69
CA PHE A 127 -0.23 41.00 -0.34
C PHE A 127 -1.28 40.05 0.24
N ARG A 128 -2.29 39.74 -0.58
CA ARG A 128 -3.23 38.64 -0.36
C ARG A 128 -3.03 37.60 -1.46
N GLY A 129 -2.53 36.45 -1.07
CA GLY A 129 -2.33 35.26 -1.89
C GLY A 129 -3.53 34.34 -1.89
N ARG A 130 -3.86 33.82 -3.06
CA ARG A 130 -4.81 32.72 -3.23
C ARG A 130 -4.09 31.55 -3.87
N HIS A 131 -4.11 30.38 -3.23
CA HIS A 131 -3.54 29.18 -3.81
C HIS A 131 -4.28 28.76 -5.07
N LEU A 132 -3.51 28.38 -6.08
CA LEU A 132 -3.99 27.83 -7.34
C LEU A 132 -3.46 26.41 -7.49
N ASP A 133 -4.28 25.54 -8.10
CA ASP A 133 -3.78 24.26 -8.61
C ASP A 133 -3.17 24.45 -10.02
N ASP A 134 -2.41 23.46 -10.47
CA ASP A 134 -1.78 23.45 -11.80
C ASP A 134 -2.81 23.73 -12.91
N ARG A 135 -4.02 23.17 -12.79
CA ARG A 135 -5.09 23.32 -13.76
C ARG A 135 -5.56 24.78 -13.85
N ALA A 136 -5.72 25.46 -12.73
CA ALA A 136 -6.10 26.86 -12.67
C ALA A 136 -5.03 27.71 -13.38
N VAL A 137 -3.75 27.50 -13.07
CA VAL A 137 -2.65 28.23 -13.73
C VAL A 137 -2.63 27.96 -15.24
N PHE A 138 -2.71 26.70 -15.67
CA PHE A 138 -2.74 26.39 -17.10
C PHE A 138 -3.97 26.99 -17.81
N THR A 139 -5.10 27.10 -17.12
CA THR A 139 -6.31 27.76 -17.63
C THR A 139 -6.10 29.26 -17.74
N LEU A 140 -5.50 29.90 -16.73
CA LEU A 140 -5.20 31.34 -16.74
C LEU A 140 -4.42 31.70 -18.01
N PHE A 141 -3.40 30.91 -18.37
CA PHE A 141 -2.51 31.18 -19.50
C PHE A 141 -2.94 30.54 -20.85
N ASP A 142 -4.13 29.94 -20.95
CA ASP A 142 -4.59 29.15 -22.12
C ASP A 142 -3.58 28.08 -22.59
N LEU A 143 -2.91 27.41 -21.64
CA LEU A 143 -1.91 26.37 -21.89
C LEU A 143 -2.57 25.01 -22.14
N ARG A 144 -3.37 24.92 -23.22
CA ARG A 144 -4.22 23.75 -23.53
C ARG A 144 -3.48 22.41 -23.56
N HIS A 145 -2.23 22.41 -24.02
CA HIS A 145 -1.42 21.19 -24.07
C HIS A 145 -1.03 20.69 -22.67
N LEU A 146 -0.80 21.59 -21.71
CA LEU A 146 -0.55 21.22 -20.32
C LEU A 146 -1.83 20.81 -19.61
N LEU A 147 -2.96 21.46 -19.89
CA LEU A 147 -4.28 21.03 -19.41
C LEU A 147 -4.58 19.58 -19.86
N ALA A 148 -4.37 19.28 -21.14
CA ALA A 148 -4.56 17.93 -21.66
C ALA A 148 -3.60 16.91 -21.03
N ALA A 149 -2.35 17.32 -20.75
CA ALA A 149 -1.38 16.46 -20.06
C ALA A 149 -1.78 16.21 -18.59
N GLU A 150 -2.31 17.23 -17.91
CA GLU A 150 -2.81 17.12 -16.54
C GLU A 150 -4.07 16.22 -16.48
N ASP A 151 -5.01 16.38 -17.43
CA ASP A 151 -6.17 15.49 -17.58
C ASP A 151 -5.74 14.02 -17.75
N GLN A 152 -4.76 13.77 -18.63
CA GLN A 152 -4.21 12.42 -18.84
C GLN A 152 -3.54 11.87 -17.57
N ARG A 153 -2.84 12.73 -16.80
CA ARG A 153 -2.21 12.35 -15.54
C ARG A 153 -3.25 11.98 -14.49
N GLU A 154 -4.28 12.81 -14.30
CA GLU A 154 -5.36 12.53 -13.36
C GLU A 154 -6.09 11.23 -13.72
N GLN A 155 -6.35 11.01 -15.01
CA GLN A 155 -6.94 9.76 -15.49
C GLN A 155 -6.02 8.58 -15.20
N ALA A 156 -4.72 8.66 -15.50
CA ALA A 156 -3.77 7.59 -15.20
C ALA A 156 -3.68 7.30 -13.70
N LEU A 157 -3.69 8.33 -12.84
CA LEU A 157 -3.73 8.16 -11.38
C LEU A 157 -5.00 7.45 -10.92
N ARG A 158 -6.16 7.83 -11.48
CA ARG A 158 -7.45 7.19 -11.19
C ARG A 158 -7.45 5.73 -11.61
N ASP A 159 -7.03 5.45 -12.84
CA ASP A 159 -6.95 4.08 -13.38
C ASP A 159 -6.00 3.23 -12.55
N ARG A 160 -4.86 3.80 -12.13
CA ARG A 160 -3.90 3.13 -11.25
C ARG A 160 -4.49 2.82 -9.87
N ARG A 161 -5.27 3.74 -9.29
CA ARG A 161 -5.97 3.52 -8.01
C ARG A 161 -7.04 2.44 -8.14
N ILE A 162 -7.83 2.47 -9.22
CA ILE A 162 -8.83 1.44 -9.52
C ILE A 162 -8.16 0.08 -9.66
N PHE A 163 -7.08 -0.01 -10.43
CA PHE A 163 -6.31 -1.23 -10.58
C PHE A 163 -5.75 -1.74 -9.24
N GLY A 164 -5.15 -0.85 -8.44
CA GLY A 164 -4.68 -1.19 -7.09
C GLY A 164 -5.79 -1.74 -6.19
N LEU A 165 -6.97 -1.12 -6.20
CA LEU A 165 -8.13 -1.58 -5.45
C LEU A 165 -8.60 -2.97 -5.92
N LEU A 166 -8.63 -3.21 -7.23
CA LEU A 166 -8.99 -4.53 -7.79
C LEU A 166 -8.02 -5.62 -7.32
N LEU A 167 -6.72 -5.33 -7.24
CA LEU A 167 -5.73 -6.28 -6.71
C LEU A 167 -5.94 -6.58 -5.22
N LEU A 168 -6.30 -5.57 -4.42
CA LEU A 168 -6.61 -5.79 -3.00
C LEU A 168 -7.88 -6.63 -2.81
N VAL A 169 -8.92 -6.40 -3.61
CA VAL A 169 -10.13 -7.22 -3.59
C VAL A 169 -9.81 -8.66 -3.99
N LEU A 170 -9.03 -8.86 -5.06
CA LEU A 170 -8.63 -10.20 -5.50
C LEU A 170 -7.76 -10.92 -4.45
N SER A 171 -6.88 -10.18 -3.77
CA SER A 171 -6.11 -10.69 -2.63
C SER A 171 -7.03 -11.19 -1.51
N LEU A 172 -8.01 -10.36 -1.10
CA LEU A 172 -8.97 -10.72 -0.06
C LEU A 172 -9.80 -11.94 -0.44
N VAL A 173 -10.32 -12.01 -1.67
CA VAL A 173 -11.07 -13.16 -2.18
C VAL A 173 -10.21 -14.43 -2.13
N SER A 174 -8.93 -14.34 -2.49
CA SER A 174 -8.00 -15.48 -2.45
C SER A 174 -7.74 -15.96 -1.02
N MET A 175 -7.60 -15.04 -0.06
CA MET A 175 -7.46 -15.37 1.36
C MET A 175 -8.73 -16.00 1.94
N VAL A 176 -9.91 -15.49 1.58
CA VAL A 176 -11.20 -16.08 1.97
C VAL A 176 -11.33 -17.49 1.39
N PHE A 177 -10.94 -17.68 0.12
CA PHE A 177 -10.96 -19.00 -0.51
C PHE A 177 -9.97 -19.98 0.16
N CYS A 178 -8.79 -19.52 0.57
CA CYS A 178 -7.85 -20.29 1.37
C CYS A 178 -8.47 -20.71 2.71
N ALA A 179 -9.09 -19.78 3.45
CA ALA A 179 -9.73 -20.07 4.73
C ALA A 179 -10.90 -21.05 4.59
N ALA A 180 -11.74 -20.88 3.56
CA ALA A 180 -12.83 -21.79 3.24
C ALA A 180 -12.31 -23.17 2.77
N GLY A 181 -11.19 -23.22 2.05
CA GLY A 181 -10.59 -24.45 1.57
C GLY A 181 -10.08 -25.36 2.70
N GLN A 182 -9.66 -24.79 3.83
CA GLN A 182 -9.25 -25.56 5.00
C GLN A 182 -10.42 -26.28 5.69
N SER A 183 -11.66 -25.79 5.52
CA SER A 183 -12.87 -26.37 6.11
C SER A 183 -13.75 -27.13 5.11
N ALA A 184 -13.38 -27.18 3.83
CA ALA A 184 -14.21 -27.75 2.76
C ALA A 184 -14.14 -29.29 2.66
N GLY A 185 -13.21 -29.95 3.35
CA GLY A 185 -13.11 -31.42 3.34
C GLY A 185 -14.30 -32.07 4.05
N HIS A 186 -15.01 -32.96 3.36
CA HIS A 186 -16.05 -33.77 3.98
C HIS A 186 -15.43 -35.03 4.58
N ILE A 187 -15.57 -35.25 5.87
CA ILE A 187 -15.07 -36.47 6.52
C ILE A 187 -15.98 -37.63 6.11
N VAL A 188 -15.44 -38.58 5.34
CA VAL A 188 -16.17 -39.76 4.85
C VAL A 188 -15.91 -40.99 5.72
N ALA A 189 -14.72 -41.07 6.31
CA ALA A 189 -14.35 -42.13 7.24
C ALA A 189 -13.55 -41.56 8.41
N LYS A 190 -13.82 -42.05 9.60
CA LYS A 190 -13.01 -41.80 10.78
C LYS A 190 -13.19 -42.96 11.74
N ASP A 191 -12.09 -43.56 12.16
CA ASP A 191 -12.11 -44.61 13.18
C ASP A 191 -10.83 -44.57 14.01
N THR A 192 -10.89 -45.20 15.18
CA THR A 192 -9.80 -45.30 16.15
C THR A 192 -9.72 -46.72 16.68
N VAL A 193 -8.56 -47.35 16.51
CA VAL A 193 -8.29 -48.73 16.95
C VAL A 193 -7.06 -48.75 17.84
N MET A 194 -6.94 -49.74 18.72
CA MET A 194 -5.72 -49.88 19.52
C MET A 194 -4.64 -50.56 18.70
N ALA A 195 -3.38 -50.15 18.85
CA ALA A 195 -2.25 -50.75 18.12
C ALA A 195 -2.20 -52.28 18.30
N SER A 196 -2.48 -52.78 19.50
CA SER A 196 -2.58 -54.22 19.81
C SER A 196 -3.69 -54.98 19.07
N GLN A 197 -4.66 -54.28 18.47
CA GLN A 197 -5.71 -54.89 17.65
C GLN A 197 -5.31 -54.99 16.17
N ILE A 198 -4.20 -54.35 15.77
CA ILE A 198 -3.67 -54.41 14.42
C ILE A 198 -2.71 -55.60 14.33
N GLY A 199 -3.22 -56.73 13.84
CA GLY A 199 -2.41 -57.94 13.66
C GLY A 199 -1.41 -57.83 12.49
N GLU A 200 -0.52 -58.82 12.33
CA GLU A 200 0.51 -58.84 11.27
C GLU A 200 -0.07 -58.71 9.85
N GLY A 201 -1.30 -59.19 9.61
CA GLY A 201 -2.00 -59.07 8.32
C GLY A 201 -2.67 -57.72 8.07
N GLY A 202 -2.52 -56.78 9.01
CA GLY A 202 -3.20 -55.51 9.07
C GLY A 202 -4.68 -55.61 9.46
N LEU A 203 -5.26 -54.50 9.90
CA LEU A 203 -6.68 -54.38 10.23
C LEU A 203 -7.40 -53.60 9.14
N ARG A 204 -8.30 -54.27 8.42
CA ARG A 204 -9.07 -53.69 7.31
C ARG A 204 -10.40 -53.11 7.81
N GLN A 205 -10.62 -51.83 7.58
CA GLN A 205 -11.80 -51.06 7.97
C GLN A 205 -12.57 -50.57 6.73
N GLY A 206 -13.91 -50.59 6.77
CA GLY A 206 -14.78 -50.19 5.66
C GLY A 206 -15.94 -51.15 5.39
N PRO A 207 -16.72 -50.95 4.31
CA PRO A 207 -16.51 -50.00 3.23
C PRO A 207 -16.87 -48.54 3.57
N TYR A 208 -16.18 -47.59 2.94
CA TYR A 208 -16.50 -46.16 2.98
C TYR A 208 -16.76 -45.62 1.56
N PRO A 209 -17.93 -45.00 1.29
CA PRO A 209 -18.28 -44.55 -0.06
C PRO A 209 -17.60 -43.23 -0.40
N LEU A 210 -16.72 -43.22 -1.41
CA LEU A 210 -16.16 -41.99 -2.00
C LEU A 210 -16.83 -41.71 -3.36
N ASN A 211 -17.53 -40.58 -3.44
CA ASN A 211 -18.40 -40.25 -4.57
C ASN A 211 -17.73 -39.36 -5.63
N SER A 212 -16.62 -38.72 -5.30
CA SER A 212 -16.03 -37.63 -6.07
C SER A 212 -14.77 -38.07 -6.82
N ALA A 213 -14.95 -38.83 -7.90
CA ALA A 213 -13.85 -39.22 -8.79
C ALA A 213 -13.08 -38.01 -9.34
N GLY A 214 -11.76 -38.14 -9.51
CA GLY A 214 -10.88 -37.14 -10.07
C GLY A 214 -10.57 -35.94 -9.16
N ARG A 215 -11.21 -35.86 -7.98
CA ARG A 215 -10.94 -34.87 -6.94
C ARG A 215 -9.83 -35.36 -6.00
N VAL A 216 -9.29 -34.43 -5.21
CA VAL A 216 -8.26 -34.72 -4.22
C VAL A 216 -8.95 -35.12 -2.92
N HIS A 217 -8.49 -36.22 -2.36
CA HIS A 217 -8.88 -36.74 -1.07
C HIS A 217 -7.65 -36.69 -0.15
N ARG A 218 -7.86 -36.75 1.16
CA ARG A 218 -6.77 -36.83 2.14
C ARG A 218 -6.99 -38.01 3.06
N LEU A 219 -5.94 -38.79 3.24
CA LEU A 219 -5.82 -39.75 4.32
C LEU A 219 -4.92 -39.13 5.40
N SER A 220 -5.44 -39.00 6.61
CA SER A 220 -4.66 -38.65 7.80
C SER A 220 -4.63 -39.86 8.72
N VAL A 221 -3.46 -40.17 9.24
CA VAL A 221 -3.22 -41.16 10.30
C VAL A 221 -2.60 -40.43 11.47
N SER A 222 -3.12 -40.66 12.67
CA SER A 222 -2.61 -40.03 13.89
C SER A 222 -2.61 -41.01 15.04
N THR A 223 -1.67 -40.85 15.97
CA THR A 223 -1.59 -41.62 17.20
C THR A 223 -1.45 -40.70 18.42
N SER A 224 -1.62 -41.26 19.62
CA SER A 224 -1.29 -40.61 20.88
C SER A 224 -0.24 -41.45 21.59
N LEU A 225 0.99 -40.96 21.64
CA LEU A 225 2.12 -41.63 22.30
C LEU A 225 2.53 -40.85 23.56
N ALA A 226 3.22 -41.53 24.47
CA ALA A 226 3.79 -40.95 25.67
C ALA A 226 5.19 -41.51 25.88
N SER A 227 6.23 -40.77 25.47
CA SER A 227 7.64 -41.17 25.61
C SER A 227 7.97 -42.54 24.95
N THR A 228 7.50 -42.77 23.72
CA THR A 228 7.67 -44.03 22.98
C THR A 228 7.52 -43.81 21.48
N SER A 229 7.84 -44.82 20.67
CA SER A 229 7.70 -44.78 19.22
C SER A 229 6.81 -45.91 18.68
N MET A 230 6.24 -45.72 17.49
CA MET A 230 5.48 -46.72 16.76
C MET A 230 5.50 -46.38 15.27
N TRP A 231 5.80 -47.36 14.44
CA TRP A 231 5.58 -47.24 12.99
C TRP A 231 4.13 -47.58 12.66
N VAL A 232 3.47 -46.75 11.84
CA VAL A 232 2.11 -47.02 11.33
C VAL A 232 2.04 -46.73 9.84
N GLN A 233 1.40 -47.64 9.10
CA GLN A 233 1.03 -47.45 7.71
C GLN A 233 -0.49 -47.61 7.55
N ALA A 234 -1.10 -46.75 6.74
CA ALA A 234 -2.48 -46.90 6.31
C ALA A 234 -2.55 -46.98 4.79
N VAL A 235 -3.16 -48.05 4.29
CA VAL A 235 -3.32 -48.34 2.86
C VAL A 235 -4.80 -48.18 2.50
N VAL A 236 -5.10 -47.34 1.52
CA VAL A 236 -6.43 -47.24 0.90
C VAL A 236 -6.53 -48.34 -0.15
N GLU A 237 -7.50 -49.24 0.00
CA GLU A 237 -7.76 -50.34 -0.91
C GLU A 237 -9.10 -50.15 -1.64
N ASN A 238 -9.20 -50.74 -2.82
CA ASN A 238 -10.47 -50.94 -3.51
C ASN A 238 -11.23 -52.18 -2.97
N GLU A 239 -12.40 -52.49 -3.55
CA GLU A 239 -13.21 -53.64 -3.16
C GLU A 239 -12.48 -54.99 -3.34
N GLU A 240 -11.61 -55.10 -4.35
CA GLU A 240 -10.80 -56.28 -4.67
C GLU A 240 -9.52 -56.40 -3.83
N ALA A 241 -9.36 -55.56 -2.79
CA ALA A 241 -8.16 -55.46 -1.96
C ALA A 241 -6.89 -55.05 -2.72
N GLY A 242 -7.04 -54.42 -3.90
CA GLY A 242 -5.95 -53.75 -4.58
C GLY A 242 -5.63 -52.42 -3.90
N ALA A 243 -4.36 -52.21 -3.54
CA ALA A 243 -3.87 -50.95 -2.99
C ALA A 243 -4.02 -49.84 -4.04
N LEU A 244 -4.75 -48.79 -3.67
CA LEU A 244 -4.90 -47.57 -4.47
C LEU A 244 -3.84 -46.54 -4.07
N PHE A 245 -3.54 -46.50 -2.77
CA PHE A 245 -2.66 -45.50 -2.18
C PHE A 245 -2.25 -45.93 -0.77
N ASP A 246 -1.12 -45.46 -0.27
CA ASP A 246 -0.68 -45.68 1.09
C ASP A 246 0.00 -44.44 1.67
N THR A 247 -0.05 -44.32 2.99
CA THR A 247 0.72 -43.35 3.78
C THR A 247 1.35 -44.10 4.94
N GLU A 248 2.59 -43.77 5.25
CA GLU A 248 3.31 -44.31 6.40
C GLU A 248 3.93 -43.20 7.22
N GLY A 249 4.32 -43.52 8.45
CA GLY A 249 5.02 -42.61 9.34
C GLY A 249 5.65 -43.35 10.51
N GLU A 250 6.85 -42.92 10.89
CA GLU A 250 7.42 -43.20 12.19
C GLU A 250 6.86 -42.17 13.18
N PHE A 251 5.97 -42.62 14.06
CA PHE A 251 5.37 -41.78 15.07
C PHE A 251 6.16 -41.90 16.35
N TRP A 252 6.43 -40.78 17.00
CA TRP A 252 7.21 -40.75 18.23
C TRP A 252 6.82 -39.54 19.08
N ASP A 253 7.04 -39.68 20.38
CA ASP A 253 6.89 -38.63 21.38
C ASP A 253 8.07 -38.74 22.34
N GLU A 254 8.93 -37.73 22.41
CA GLU A 254 10.16 -37.75 23.20
C GLU A 254 10.30 -36.46 24.00
N SER A 255 10.69 -36.59 25.27
CA SER A 255 10.97 -35.45 26.13
C SER A 255 12.25 -35.67 26.92
N GLY A 256 12.98 -34.59 27.17
CA GLY A 256 14.23 -34.63 27.92
C GLY A 256 14.59 -33.28 28.51
N SER A 257 15.82 -33.16 29.01
CA SER A 257 16.40 -31.89 29.42
C SER A 257 17.87 -31.88 29.04
N ASP A 258 18.34 -30.76 28.53
CA ASP A 258 19.74 -30.51 28.22
C ASP A 258 20.22 -29.19 28.85
N SER A 259 21.35 -28.65 28.37
CA SER A 259 21.90 -27.37 28.84
C SER A 259 21.07 -26.14 28.47
N GLU A 260 20.17 -26.24 27.51
CA GLU A 260 19.25 -25.17 27.08
C GLU A 260 17.91 -25.22 27.82
N GLY A 261 17.59 -26.36 28.42
CA GLY A 261 16.43 -26.54 29.29
C GLY A 261 15.69 -27.84 29.03
N PRO A 262 14.45 -27.98 29.54
CA PRO A 262 13.59 -29.08 29.15
C PRO A 262 13.18 -28.94 27.67
N TRP A 263 13.20 -30.05 26.93
CA TRP A 263 12.73 -30.14 25.55
C TRP A 263 11.65 -31.21 25.41
N HIS A 264 10.78 -31.04 24.42
CA HIS A 264 9.71 -31.96 24.08
C HIS A 264 9.46 -31.88 22.58
N GLU A 265 9.66 -33.00 21.89
CA GLU A 265 9.49 -33.13 20.45
C GLU A 265 8.60 -34.32 20.14
N TYR A 266 7.82 -34.24 19.06
CA TYR A 266 6.91 -35.31 18.69
C TYR A 266 6.55 -35.27 17.20
N SER A 267 6.22 -36.44 16.66
CA SER A 267 5.61 -36.65 15.35
C SER A 267 4.42 -37.59 15.52
N LEU A 268 3.20 -37.05 15.58
CA LEU A 268 2.00 -37.81 15.95
C LEU A 268 0.95 -37.88 14.83
N GLU A 269 1.18 -37.22 13.70
CA GLU A 269 0.27 -37.22 12.55
C GLU A 269 1.07 -37.34 11.24
N SER A 270 0.64 -38.24 10.36
CA SER A 270 1.06 -38.31 8.97
C SER A 270 -0.17 -38.11 8.10
N ARG A 271 -0.03 -37.33 7.03
CA ARG A 271 -1.13 -37.04 6.12
C ARG A 271 -0.64 -37.10 4.69
N GLN A 272 -1.48 -37.64 3.83
CA GLN A 272 -1.14 -37.73 2.42
C GLN A 272 -2.39 -37.64 1.56
N GLU A 273 -2.22 -37.03 0.38
CA GLU A 273 -3.30 -36.68 -0.52
C GLU A 273 -3.28 -37.57 -1.75
N PHE A 274 -4.45 -38.02 -2.18
CA PHE A 274 -4.60 -38.95 -3.29
C PHE A 274 -5.79 -38.59 -4.17
N ARG A 275 -5.84 -39.15 -5.37
CA ARG A 275 -6.93 -38.95 -6.33
C ARG A 275 -7.46 -40.29 -6.77
N LEU A 276 -8.77 -40.47 -6.71
CA LEU A 276 -9.42 -41.65 -7.26
C LEU A 276 -9.71 -41.46 -8.75
N GLU A 277 -9.46 -42.48 -9.56
CA GLU A 277 -9.87 -42.47 -10.97
C GLU A 277 -11.38 -42.68 -11.14
N ARG A 278 -11.99 -43.45 -10.22
CA ARG A 278 -13.41 -43.80 -10.23
C ARG A 278 -13.98 -43.69 -8.83
N ALA A 279 -15.24 -43.25 -8.74
CA ALA A 279 -15.99 -43.25 -7.50
C ALA A 279 -16.31 -44.70 -7.10
N GLY A 280 -16.36 -44.98 -5.80
CA GLY A 280 -16.60 -46.33 -5.30
C GLY A 280 -16.36 -46.47 -3.80
N ASN A 281 -16.58 -47.67 -3.29
CA ASN A 281 -16.24 -47.99 -1.91
C ASN A 281 -14.73 -48.18 -1.78
N ILE A 282 -14.16 -47.58 -0.75
CA ILE A 282 -12.79 -47.83 -0.34
C ILE A 282 -12.76 -48.55 1.00
N TYR A 283 -11.63 -49.18 1.28
CA TYR A 283 -11.28 -49.73 2.58
C TYR A 283 -9.97 -49.10 3.04
N VAL A 284 -9.78 -48.97 4.35
CA VAL A 284 -8.50 -48.54 4.93
C VAL A 284 -7.92 -49.72 5.68
N ARG A 285 -6.76 -50.21 5.28
CA ARG A 285 -6.01 -51.23 6.01
C ARG A 285 -4.90 -50.56 6.79
N LEU A 286 -4.92 -50.78 8.10
CA LEU A 286 -3.88 -50.29 9.01
C LEU A 286 -2.86 -51.39 9.27
N PHE A 287 -1.58 -51.01 9.28
CA PHE A 287 -0.46 -51.78 9.78
C PHE A 287 0.21 -50.98 10.89
N ALA A 288 0.64 -51.65 11.94
CA ALA A 288 1.37 -51.02 13.03
C ALA A 288 2.42 -51.98 13.56
N ASP A 289 3.58 -51.43 13.91
CA ASP A 289 4.65 -52.14 14.63
C ASP A 289 4.97 -51.36 15.92
N PRO A 290 4.14 -51.52 16.98
CA PRO A 290 4.33 -50.79 18.22
C PRO A 290 5.46 -51.37 19.05
N GLU A 291 6.26 -50.51 19.68
CA GLU A 291 7.03 -50.91 20.86
C GLU A 291 6.09 -51.46 21.95
N ALA A 292 6.61 -52.28 22.86
CA ALA A 292 5.80 -52.87 23.94
C ALA A 292 5.05 -51.81 24.77
N SER A 293 5.64 -50.63 24.97
CA SER A 293 5.04 -49.46 25.62
C SER A 293 3.93 -48.80 24.80
N ALA A 294 3.96 -48.92 23.47
CA ALA A 294 3.00 -48.31 22.55
C ALA A 294 1.83 -49.24 22.19
N ALA A 295 1.81 -50.50 22.64
CA ALA A 295 0.79 -51.50 22.25
C ALA A 295 -0.67 -51.10 22.59
N ASN A 296 -0.87 -50.25 23.60
CA ASN A 296 -2.19 -49.74 23.97
C ASN A 296 -2.45 -48.32 23.47
N SER A 297 -1.60 -47.80 22.58
CA SER A 297 -1.78 -46.48 21.99
C SER A 297 -2.86 -46.53 20.90
N PRO A 298 -3.75 -45.52 20.85
CA PRO A 298 -4.79 -45.46 19.83
C PRO A 298 -4.19 -45.02 18.49
N VAL A 299 -4.42 -45.81 17.44
CA VAL A 299 -4.20 -45.44 16.04
C VAL A 299 -5.52 -44.98 15.46
N SER A 300 -5.58 -43.72 15.05
CA SER A 300 -6.75 -43.13 14.39
C SER A 300 -6.44 -42.86 12.94
N PHE A 301 -7.44 -43.04 12.07
CA PHE A 301 -7.38 -42.54 10.71
C PHE A 301 -8.60 -41.69 10.39
N LYS A 302 -8.43 -40.79 9.41
CA LYS A 302 -9.46 -39.92 8.88
C LYS A 302 -9.31 -39.87 7.36
N VAL A 303 -10.39 -40.14 6.64
CA VAL A 303 -10.46 -39.93 5.18
C VAL A 303 -11.37 -38.73 4.90
N GLU A 304 -10.81 -37.73 4.25
CA GLU A 304 -11.50 -36.51 3.82
C GLU A 304 -11.68 -36.53 2.29
N GLU A 305 -12.88 -36.20 1.84
CA GLU A 305 -13.23 -36.06 0.43
C GLU A 305 -13.25 -34.59 0.02
N ASN A 306 -12.89 -34.31 -1.24
CA ASN A 306 -12.93 -32.97 -1.85
C ASN A 306 -12.05 -31.93 -1.14
N VAL A 307 -10.86 -32.33 -0.73
CA VAL A 307 -9.89 -31.43 -0.11
C VAL A 307 -9.39 -30.43 -1.14
N LEU A 308 -9.49 -29.14 -0.81
CA LEU A 308 -8.91 -28.06 -1.60
C LEU A 308 -7.50 -27.75 -1.10
N TYR A 309 -6.59 -27.43 -2.02
CA TYR A 309 -5.27 -26.93 -1.68
C TYR A 309 -5.33 -25.43 -1.39
N PRO A 310 -5.20 -25.00 -0.12
CA PRO A 310 -5.28 -23.59 0.23
C PRO A 310 -4.02 -22.80 -0.16
N ILE A 311 -2.92 -23.50 -0.45
CA ILE A 311 -1.59 -22.87 -0.64
C ILE A 311 -1.53 -21.97 -1.88
N PRO A 312 -1.93 -22.40 -3.10
CA PRO A 312 -1.88 -21.52 -4.27
C PRO A 312 -2.67 -20.21 -4.12
N PRO A 313 -3.95 -20.21 -3.65
CA PRO A 313 -4.67 -18.95 -3.44
C PRO A 313 -4.09 -18.12 -2.29
N LEU A 314 -3.52 -18.74 -1.26
CA LEU A 314 -2.81 -18.02 -0.20
C LEU A 314 -1.60 -17.26 -0.75
N ILE A 315 -0.74 -17.93 -1.54
CA ILE A 315 0.42 -17.31 -2.17
C ILE A 315 -0.03 -16.16 -3.09
N LEU A 316 -1.07 -16.39 -3.90
CA LEU A 316 -1.63 -15.34 -4.74
C LEU A 316 -2.08 -14.12 -3.91
N GLY A 317 -2.80 -14.33 -2.81
CA GLY A 317 -3.21 -13.25 -1.91
C GLY A 317 -2.03 -12.47 -1.33
N ILE A 318 -1.03 -13.19 -0.80
CA ILE A 318 0.17 -12.57 -0.21
C ILE A 318 0.94 -11.72 -1.23
N VAL A 319 1.02 -12.15 -2.50
CA VAL A 319 1.73 -11.41 -3.56
C VAL A 319 0.92 -10.22 -4.05
N LEU A 320 -0.40 -10.35 -4.21
CA LEU A 320 -1.24 -9.28 -4.75
C LEU A 320 -1.41 -8.10 -3.78
N LEU A 321 -1.41 -8.36 -2.48
CA LEU A 321 -1.59 -7.33 -1.45
C LEU A 321 -0.54 -6.20 -1.51
N PRO A 322 0.79 -6.45 -1.45
CA PRO A 322 1.78 -5.39 -1.53
C PRO A 322 1.78 -4.69 -2.89
N VAL A 323 1.53 -5.42 -3.98
CA VAL A 323 1.42 -4.82 -5.32
C VAL A 323 0.23 -3.84 -5.36
N GLY A 324 -0.94 -4.22 -4.85
CA GLY A 324 -2.10 -3.33 -4.74
C GLY A 324 -1.80 -2.08 -3.91
N LEU A 325 -1.12 -2.22 -2.77
CA LEU A 325 -0.73 -1.09 -1.91
C LEU A 325 0.22 -0.12 -2.61
N VAL A 326 1.23 -0.62 -3.34
CA VAL A 326 2.16 0.23 -4.11
C VAL A 326 1.40 1.09 -5.15
N PHE A 327 0.41 0.50 -5.82
CA PHE A 327 -0.42 1.22 -6.79
C PHE A 327 -1.34 2.27 -6.14
N LEU A 328 -1.68 2.15 -4.86
CA LEU A 328 -2.46 3.15 -4.13
C LEU A 328 -1.62 4.31 -3.58
N VAL A 329 -0.42 4.03 -3.06
CA VAL A 329 0.38 5.03 -2.30
C VAL A 329 1.21 5.96 -3.17
N ARG A 330 1.76 5.49 -4.30
CA ARG A 330 2.78 6.25 -5.03
C ARG A 330 2.23 7.53 -5.67
N SER A 331 2.53 8.74 -5.20
CA SER A 331 2.16 9.93 -5.97
C SER A 331 2.87 9.93 -7.33
N SER A 332 2.22 10.45 -8.38
CA SER A 332 2.94 10.81 -9.60
C SER A 332 3.61 12.16 -9.37
N PRO A 333 4.84 12.38 -9.84
CA PRO A 333 5.45 13.71 -9.83
C PRO A 333 4.53 14.74 -10.52
N THR A 334 4.59 15.99 -10.08
CA THR A 334 3.83 17.11 -10.65
C THR A 334 4.36 17.47 -12.03
N ILE A 335 3.47 17.86 -12.95
CA ILE A 335 3.84 18.28 -14.31
C ILE A 335 4.45 19.69 -14.28
N ALA A 336 4.03 20.53 -13.34
CA ALA A 336 4.48 21.91 -13.19
C ALA A 336 6.00 22.07 -13.26
N ALA A 337 6.76 21.31 -12.47
CA ALA A 337 8.22 21.41 -12.45
C ALA A 337 8.86 21.25 -13.85
N ARG A 338 8.36 20.32 -14.67
CA ARG A 338 8.90 20.07 -16.03
C ARG A 338 8.40 21.04 -17.07
N ALA A 339 7.16 21.50 -16.93
CA ALA A 339 6.57 22.43 -17.90
C ALA A 339 7.32 23.76 -17.90
N TRP A 340 7.76 24.24 -16.73
CA TRP A 340 8.35 25.57 -16.59
C TRP A 340 9.84 25.64 -16.91
N GLU A 341 10.62 24.58 -16.65
CA GLU A 341 11.98 24.44 -17.20
C GLU A 341 11.98 24.58 -18.75
N GLY A 342 10.94 24.07 -19.41
CA GLY A 342 10.76 24.19 -20.85
C GLY A 342 10.40 25.60 -21.33
N MET A 343 9.85 26.45 -20.46
CA MET A 343 9.46 27.82 -20.82
C MET A 343 10.57 28.83 -20.59
N THR A 344 11.37 28.68 -19.54
CA THR A 344 12.51 29.55 -19.25
C THR A 344 13.70 29.31 -20.20
N SER A 345 13.81 28.11 -20.78
CA SER A 345 14.88 27.73 -21.70
C SER A 345 14.68 28.18 -23.16
N ARG A 346 13.48 28.61 -23.56
CA ARG A 346 13.23 29.19 -24.89
C ARG A 346 13.43 30.71 -24.85
N LYS A 347 14.68 31.14 -24.72
CA LYS A 347 15.10 32.52 -25.00
C LYS A 347 15.70 32.62 -26.40
#